data_AF-A0A8B6CV30-F1
#
_entry.id   AF-A0A8B6CV30-F1
#
_cell.length_a   1.000
_cell.length_b   1.000
_cell.length_c   1.000
_cell.angle_alpha   90.00
_cell.angle_beta   90.00
_cell.angle_gamma   90.00
#
_symmetry.space_group_name_H-M   'P 1'
#
loop_
_entity.id
_entity.type
_entity.pdbx_description
1 polymer ?
#
loop_
_entity_poly.entity_id
_entity_poly.type
_entity_poly.pdbx_seq_one_letter_code
_entity_poly.pdbx_strand_id
1 'polypeptide(L)'
;MAAIQATVLQSLLFKDGRIPLNRFGEPTSIERSTALAIALAKIFWRCGEYKTAVVVMPSGKSQFQGSSNKYKYDDYTETLMINHFKTYEDLQSFVLQNIRQFECDGTGGAILCVYSAILSRYIDLVKSDMDEPTGKLMGAHGYCTQDLVNLLLTGKAVSNVFNDVMELESGDGSPPMVLKGISGRSDVGLLSLFEHYKSCQVGTFYKTPKFPIWVVCSESHFSVLFSINKDLVNDWKAEKRFDLYYYDGLARQQEVIKLSICTTDRSYKPPTGEEELVPPIDHCIRTKWTDAQVDWNGTEPLL
;
A
#
# COMPACT_ATOMS: atom_id res chain seq x y z
N MET A 1 4.62 -4.02 -3.43
CA MET A 1 4.71 -5.11 -2.43
C MET A 1 4.19 -4.67 -1.06
N ALA A 2 4.68 -3.56 -0.48
CA ALA A 2 4.22 -3.05 0.82
C ALA A 2 2.69 -2.88 0.96
N ALA A 3 1.99 -2.42 -0.08
CA ALA A 3 0.53 -2.29 -0.07
C ALA A 3 -0.21 -3.63 0.17
N ILE A 4 0.30 -4.72 -0.41
CA ILE A 4 -0.24 -6.07 -0.20
C ILE A 4 0.08 -6.52 1.23
N GLN A 5 1.32 -6.35 1.67
CA GLN A 5 1.75 -6.69 3.04
C GLN A 5 0.94 -5.97 4.12
N ALA A 6 0.66 -4.67 3.93
CA ALA A 6 -0.18 -3.89 4.83
C ALA A 6 -1.62 -4.44 4.91
N THR A 7 -2.17 -4.93 3.78
CA THR A 7 -3.51 -5.54 3.73
C THR A 7 -3.51 -6.96 4.34
N VAL A 8 -2.40 -7.71 4.22
CA VAL A 8 -2.19 -8.98 4.94
C VAL A 8 -2.16 -8.73 6.44
N LEU A 9 -1.39 -7.75 6.91
CA LEU A 9 -1.35 -7.35 8.32
C LEU A 9 -2.71 -6.90 8.84
N GLN A 10 -3.49 -6.16 8.04
CA GLN A 10 -4.87 -5.81 8.38
C GLN A 10 -5.72 -7.06 8.65
N SER A 11 -5.56 -8.09 7.81
CA SER A 11 -6.28 -9.36 7.94
C SER A 11 -5.84 -10.16 9.17
N LEU A 12 -4.53 -10.25 9.43
CA LEU A 12 -3.94 -10.97 10.57
C LEU A 12 -4.17 -10.28 11.91
N LEU A 13 -4.28 -8.95 11.96
CA LEU A 13 -4.35 -8.22 13.24
C LEU A 13 -5.79 -7.89 13.65
N PHE A 14 -6.66 -7.57 12.69
CA PHE A 14 -7.92 -6.87 13.00
C PHE A 14 -9.18 -7.44 12.35
N LYS A 15 -9.06 -8.44 11.48
CA LYS A 15 -10.14 -8.88 10.59
C LYS A 15 -10.24 -10.40 10.52
N ASP A 16 -10.73 -10.92 9.40
CA ASP A 16 -11.23 -12.27 9.22
C ASP A 16 -10.15 -13.37 9.33
N GLY A 17 -8.87 -12.98 9.28
CA GLY A 17 -7.72 -13.87 9.49
C GLY A 17 -7.01 -13.63 10.82
N ARG A 18 -7.69 -13.05 11.82
CA ARG A 18 -7.06 -12.57 13.05
C ARG A 18 -6.35 -13.70 13.80
N ILE A 19 -5.06 -13.50 14.06
CA ILE A 19 -4.26 -14.36 14.92
C ILE A 19 -4.13 -13.75 16.33
N PRO A 20 -3.85 -14.56 17.35
CA PRO A 20 -3.55 -14.07 18.70
C PRO A 20 -2.40 -13.04 18.66
N LEU A 21 -2.61 -11.88 19.31
CA LEU A 21 -1.63 -10.79 19.26
C LEU A 21 -0.30 -11.17 19.90
N ASN A 22 -0.24 -12.13 20.83
CA ASN A 22 1.05 -12.62 21.35
C ASN A 22 1.88 -13.42 20.33
N ARG A 23 1.32 -13.71 19.15
CA ARG A 23 1.93 -14.49 18.07
C ARG A 23 1.94 -13.73 16.73
N PHE A 24 1.72 -12.41 16.74
CA PHE A 24 1.59 -11.67 15.48
C PHE A 24 2.84 -11.78 14.58
N GLY A 25 4.02 -11.97 15.18
CA GLY A 25 5.29 -12.16 14.46
C GLY A 25 5.55 -13.59 13.97
N GLU A 26 4.72 -14.57 14.37
CA GLU A 26 4.91 -15.99 14.07
C GLU A 26 3.65 -16.66 13.48
N PRO A 27 3.08 -16.13 12.37
CA PRO A 27 1.97 -16.78 11.70
C PRO A 27 2.41 -18.11 11.06
N THR A 28 1.59 -19.15 11.20
CA THR A 28 1.77 -20.44 10.53
C THR A 28 1.66 -20.29 9.01
N SER A 29 2.16 -21.27 8.25
CA SER A 29 2.05 -21.24 6.79
C SER A 29 0.60 -21.14 6.31
N ILE A 30 -0.34 -21.81 6.99
CA ILE A 30 -1.76 -21.77 6.64
C ILE A 30 -2.33 -20.37 6.90
N GLU A 31 -2.05 -19.78 8.06
CA GLU A 31 -2.48 -18.42 8.40
C GLU A 31 -1.95 -17.39 7.41
N ARG A 32 -0.67 -17.51 6.99
CA ARG A 32 -0.07 -16.64 5.96
C ARG A 32 -0.80 -16.76 4.62
N SER A 33 -1.01 -17.98 4.12
CA SER A 33 -1.69 -18.20 2.84
C SER A 33 -3.15 -17.76 2.87
N THR A 34 -3.87 -18.06 3.94
CA THR A 34 -5.24 -17.58 4.11
C THR A 34 -5.30 -16.06 4.18
N ALA A 35 -4.40 -15.41 4.93
CA ALA A 35 -4.37 -13.96 5.05
C ALA A 35 -3.98 -13.27 3.72
N LEU A 36 -3.06 -13.85 2.95
CA LEU A 36 -2.73 -13.37 1.61
C LEU A 36 -3.94 -13.48 0.67
N ALA A 37 -4.64 -14.62 0.67
CA ALA A 37 -5.83 -14.81 -0.16
C ALA A 37 -6.92 -13.77 0.17
N ILE A 38 -7.17 -13.54 1.47
CA ILE A 38 -8.12 -12.52 1.94
C ILE A 38 -7.66 -11.12 1.51
N ALA A 39 -6.37 -10.80 1.64
CA ALA A 39 -5.82 -9.50 1.29
C ALA A 39 -5.97 -9.22 -0.21
N LEU A 40 -5.61 -10.18 -1.07
CA LEU A 40 -5.75 -10.07 -2.51
C LEU A 40 -7.22 -9.90 -2.92
N ALA A 41 -8.13 -10.72 -2.37
CA ALA A 41 -9.56 -10.58 -2.62
C ALA A 41 -10.07 -9.19 -2.21
N LYS A 42 -9.66 -8.65 -1.05
CA LYS A 42 -10.02 -7.29 -0.61
C LYS A 42 -9.51 -6.22 -1.56
N ILE A 43 -8.26 -6.34 -2.03
CA ILE A 43 -7.68 -5.39 -2.99
C ILE A 43 -8.47 -5.39 -4.29
N PHE A 44 -8.72 -6.57 -4.89
CA PHE A 44 -9.41 -6.68 -6.17
C PHE A 44 -10.87 -6.21 -6.07
N TRP A 45 -11.56 -6.58 -4.99
CA TRP A 45 -12.93 -6.14 -4.71
C TRP A 45 -13.02 -4.62 -4.52
N ARG A 46 -12.04 -4.02 -3.83
CA ARG A 46 -11.93 -2.57 -3.66
C ARG A 46 -11.70 -1.86 -5.01
N CYS A 47 -10.85 -2.42 -5.87
CA CYS A 47 -10.60 -1.87 -7.22
C CYS A 47 -11.86 -1.87 -8.09
N GLY A 48 -12.71 -2.91 -8.00
CA GLY A 48 -14.02 -2.95 -8.65
C GLY A 48 -15.15 -2.30 -7.86
N GLU A 49 -14.82 -1.28 -7.06
CA GLU A 49 -15.76 -0.46 -6.27
C GLU A 49 -16.72 -1.26 -5.38
N TYR A 50 -16.27 -2.39 -4.86
CA TYR A 50 -17.05 -3.31 -4.02
C TYR A 50 -18.29 -3.89 -4.72
N LYS A 51 -18.27 -3.96 -6.06
CA LYS A 51 -19.37 -4.49 -6.90
C LYS A 51 -18.94 -5.66 -7.76
N THR A 52 -17.72 -5.61 -8.29
CA THR A 52 -17.16 -6.64 -9.17
C THR A 52 -15.67 -6.81 -8.87
N ALA A 53 -15.07 -7.87 -9.41
CA ALA A 53 -13.64 -8.02 -9.44
C ALA A 53 -13.22 -8.88 -10.63
N VAL A 54 -11.94 -8.77 -10.98
CA VAL A 54 -11.27 -9.58 -11.99
C VAL A 54 -10.03 -10.21 -11.36
N VAL A 55 -9.86 -11.52 -11.55
CA VAL A 55 -8.64 -12.24 -11.18
C VAL A 55 -8.00 -12.83 -12.43
N VAL A 56 -6.73 -12.51 -12.61
CA VAL A 56 -5.92 -12.99 -13.73
C VAL A 56 -5.10 -14.19 -13.29
N MET A 57 -5.17 -15.27 -14.08
CA MET A 57 -4.50 -16.54 -13.80
C MET A 57 -3.66 -16.99 -14.99
N PRO A 58 -2.46 -17.55 -14.78
CA PRO A 58 -1.70 -18.15 -15.86
C PRO A 58 -2.37 -19.44 -16.32
N SER A 59 -2.46 -19.66 -17.63
CA SER A 59 -2.93 -20.92 -18.21
C SER A 59 -1.81 -21.81 -18.76
N GLY A 60 -0.61 -21.25 -18.94
CA GLY A 60 0.52 -21.91 -19.61
C GLY A 60 0.30 -22.15 -21.10
N LYS A 61 -0.78 -21.63 -21.70
CA LYS A 61 -1.09 -21.74 -23.13
C LYS A 61 -1.48 -20.38 -23.67
N SER A 62 -1.02 -20.04 -24.88
CA SER A 62 -1.46 -18.82 -25.55
C SER A 62 -2.99 -18.83 -25.73
N GLN A 63 -3.64 -17.80 -25.18
CA GLN A 63 -5.09 -17.61 -25.18
C GLN A 63 -5.58 -16.89 -26.44
N PHE A 64 -4.67 -16.25 -27.18
CA PHE A 64 -4.99 -15.58 -28.43
C PHE A 64 -3.80 -15.61 -29.39
N GLN A 65 -4.08 -15.93 -30.65
CA GLN A 65 -3.11 -15.82 -31.74
C GLN A 65 -3.27 -14.45 -32.38
N GLY A 66 -2.31 -13.55 -32.19
CA GLY A 66 -2.31 -12.27 -32.89
C GLY A 66 -1.28 -12.23 -33.99
N SER A 67 -1.55 -11.43 -35.03
CA SER A 67 -0.50 -11.01 -35.94
C SER A 67 0.54 -10.20 -35.15
N SER A 68 1.83 -10.49 -35.37
CA SER A 68 3.00 -9.89 -34.69
C SER A 68 3.07 -8.36 -34.71
N ASN A 69 2.18 -7.70 -35.47
CA ASN A 69 2.16 -6.25 -35.65
C ASN A 69 1.28 -5.51 -34.64
N LYS A 70 0.48 -6.20 -33.80
CA LYS A 70 -0.42 -5.57 -32.82
C LYS A 70 0.13 -5.53 -31.40
N TYR A 71 1.00 -6.46 -31.03
CA TYR A 71 1.63 -6.51 -29.72
C TYR A 71 2.99 -7.23 -29.82
N LYS A 72 3.84 -7.01 -28.81
CA LYS A 72 5.10 -7.71 -28.66
C LYS A 72 4.88 -8.93 -27.75
N TYR A 73 5.19 -10.12 -28.25
CA TYR A 73 5.15 -11.36 -27.45
C TYR A 73 6.14 -11.27 -26.28
N ASP A 74 5.68 -11.66 -25.09
CA ASP A 74 6.49 -11.71 -23.86
C ASP A 74 6.41 -13.05 -23.13
N ASP A 75 5.82 -14.08 -23.76
CA ASP A 75 5.63 -15.44 -23.25
C ASP A 75 4.85 -15.51 -21.93
N TYR A 76 4.19 -14.42 -21.55
CA TYR A 76 3.48 -14.29 -20.29
C TYR A 76 2.07 -13.76 -20.49
N THR A 77 1.92 -12.54 -20.99
CA THR A 77 0.63 -11.83 -21.10
C THR A 77 -0.37 -12.53 -22.01
N GLU A 78 0.10 -13.17 -23.07
CA GLU A 78 -0.68 -13.99 -23.98
C GLU A 78 -1.23 -15.26 -23.35
N THR A 79 -0.66 -15.69 -22.21
CA THR A 79 -1.09 -16.91 -21.50
C THR A 79 -2.10 -16.65 -20.39
N LEU A 80 -2.43 -15.39 -20.13
CA LEU A 80 -3.27 -14.98 -19.02
C LEU A 80 -4.76 -15.21 -19.31
N MET A 81 -5.45 -15.85 -18.38
CA MET A 81 -6.91 -15.98 -18.37
C MET A 81 -7.54 -14.98 -17.41
N ILE A 82 -8.66 -14.41 -17.82
CA ILE A 82 -9.39 -13.37 -17.08
C ILE A 82 -10.65 -13.99 -16.47
N ASN A 83 -10.77 -13.95 -15.14
CA ASN A 83 -11.90 -14.50 -14.39
C ASN A 83 -12.69 -13.38 -13.74
N HIS A 84 -14.00 -13.32 -13.97
CA HIS A 84 -14.88 -12.25 -13.48
C HIS A 84 -15.73 -12.70 -12.30
N PHE A 85 -15.84 -11.84 -11.28
CA PHE A 85 -16.60 -12.09 -10.07
C PHE A 85 -17.59 -10.95 -9.82
N LYS A 86 -18.78 -11.31 -9.34
CA LYS A 86 -19.87 -10.38 -8.96
C LYS A 86 -20.21 -10.40 -7.48
N THR A 87 -19.59 -11.31 -6.72
CA THR A 87 -19.75 -11.47 -5.28
C THR A 87 -18.36 -11.56 -4.65
N TYR A 88 -18.25 -11.11 -3.41
CA TYR A 88 -16.98 -11.15 -2.69
C TYR A 88 -16.64 -12.57 -2.24
N GLU A 89 -17.66 -13.38 -1.92
CA GLU A 89 -17.54 -14.75 -1.45
C GLU A 89 -16.95 -15.67 -2.53
N ASP A 90 -17.43 -15.55 -3.78
CA ASP A 90 -16.91 -16.33 -4.90
C ASP A 90 -15.46 -15.91 -5.23
N LEU A 91 -15.20 -14.60 -5.21
CA LEU A 91 -13.85 -14.05 -5.39
C LEU A 91 -12.87 -14.60 -4.35
N GLN A 92 -13.23 -14.49 -3.06
CA GLN A 92 -12.37 -14.94 -1.96
C GLN A 92 -12.12 -16.45 -2.04
N SER A 93 -13.16 -17.23 -2.32
CA SER A 93 -13.05 -18.68 -2.49
C SER A 93 -12.12 -19.05 -3.65
N PHE A 94 -12.26 -18.36 -4.79
CA PHE A 94 -11.41 -18.58 -5.95
C PHE A 94 -9.94 -18.23 -5.68
N VAL A 95 -9.66 -17.07 -5.08
CA VAL A 95 -8.30 -16.65 -4.75
C VAL A 95 -7.66 -17.63 -3.76
N LEU A 96 -8.41 -18.08 -2.74
CA LEU A 96 -7.91 -19.05 -1.76
C LEU A 96 -7.56 -20.40 -2.40
N GLN A 97 -8.40 -20.92 -3.28
CA GLN A 97 -8.14 -22.17 -4.00
C GLN A 97 -6.90 -22.09 -4.90
N ASN A 98 -6.59 -20.89 -5.39
CA ASN A 98 -5.50 -20.65 -6.33
C ASN A 98 -4.30 -19.92 -5.70
N ILE A 99 -4.23 -19.82 -4.37
CA ILE A 99 -3.29 -18.94 -3.68
C ILE A 99 -1.82 -19.23 -4.00
N ARG A 100 -1.48 -20.49 -4.30
CA ARG A 100 -0.13 -20.90 -4.70
C ARG A 100 0.40 -20.12 -5.90
N GLN A 101 -0.46 -19.68 -6.81
CA GLN A 101 -0.06 -18.87 -7.96
C GLN A 101 0.43 -17.47 -7.57
N PHE A 102 0.09 -17.00 -6.37
CA PHE A 102 0.53 -15.71 -5.83
C PHE A 102 1.71 -15.84 -4.84
N GLU A 103 2.00 -17.05 -4.35
CA GLU A 103 3.00 -17.29 -3.30
C GLU A 103 4.27 -17.97 -3.79
N CYS A 104 4.17 -18.83 -4.81
CA CYS A 104 5.30 -19.64 -5.23
C CYS A 104 6.28 -18.84 -6.11
N ASP A 105 7.57 -19.06 -5.91
CA ASP A 105 8.59 -18.51 -6.79
C ASP A 105 8.38 -18.97 -8.23
N GLY A 106 8.57 -18.05 -9.19
CA GLY A 106 8.46 -18.32 -10.62
C GLY A 106 7.05 -18.24 -11.21
N THR A 107 6.00 -18.02 -10.42
CA THR A 107 4.61 -17.88 -10.95
C THR A 107 4.26 -16.48 -11.42
N GLY A 108 5.06 -15.47 -11.07
CA GLY A 108 4.74 -14.07 -11.38
C GLY A 108 3.61 -13.48 -10.53
N GLY A 109 3.40 -13.97 -9.30
CA GLY A 109 2.31 -13.55 -8.41
C GLY A 109 2.11 -12.05 -8.25
N ALA A 110 3.20 -11.27 -8.17
CA ALA A 110 3.12 -9.81 -8.14
C ALA A 110 2.54 -9.22 -9.44
N ILE A 111 2.94 -9.76 -10.59
CA ILE A 111 2.44 -9.36 -11.91
C ILE A 111 0.95 -9.71 -12.04
N LEU A 112 0.56 -10.93 -11.63
CA LEU A 112 -0.85 -11.36 -11.61
C LEU A 112 -1.70 -10.42 -10.74
N CYS A 113 -1.18 -10.01 -9.58
CA CYS A 113 -1.87 -9.07 -8.70
C CYS A 113 -2.08 -7.71 -9.36
N VAL A 114 -1.06 -7.17 -10.05
CA VAL A 114 -1.16 -5.88 -10.74
C VAL A 114 -2.20 -5.93 -11.86
N TYR A 115 -2.16 -6.96 -12.72
CA TYR A 115 -3.17 -7.13 -13.77
C TYR A 115 -4.57 -7.31 -13.21
N SER A 116 -4.73 -8.10 -12.15
CA SER A 116 -6.03 -8.31 -11.48
C SER A 116 -6.58 -7.00 -10.92
N ALA A 117 -5.76 -6.16 -10.30
CA ALA A 117 -6.17 -4.85 -9.80
C ALA A 117 -6.57 -3.89 -10.93
N ILE A 118 -5.75 -3.78 -11.98
CA ILE A 118 -6.03 -2.92 -13.15
C ILE A 118 -7.34 -3.32 -13.83
N LEU A 119 -7.53 -4.63 -14.08
CA LEU A 119 -8.72 -5.12 -14.77
C LEU A 119 -9.97 -5.08 -13.89
N SER A 120 -9.82 -5.20 -12.57
CA SER A 120 -10.93 -4.97 -11.63
C SER A 120 -11.39 -3.52 -11.66
N ARG A 121 -10.46 -2.55 -11.77
CA ARG A 121 -10.77 -1.13 -11.91
C ARG A 121 -11.22 -0.74 -13.32
N TYR A 122 -10.93 -1.54 -14.35
CA TYR A 122 -11.03 -1.22 -15.78
C TYR A 122 -9.96 -0.22 -16.26
N ILE A 123 -9.34 -0.51 -17.42
CA ILE A 123 -8.20 0.26 -17.95
C ILE A 123 -8.55 1.73 -18.17
N ASP A 124 -9.72 2.02 -18.75
CA ASP A 124 -10.13 3.40 -19.02
C ASP A 124 -10.38 4.19 -17.73
N LEU A 125 -10.90 3.53 -16.69
CA LEU A 125 -11.07 4.17 -15.39
C LEU A 125 -9.73 4.41 -14.69
N VAL A 126 -8.78 3.48 -14.78
CA VAL A 126 -7.41 3.69 -14.29
C VAL A 126 -6.79 4.93 -14.94
N LYS A 127 -6.88 5.05 -16.27
CA LYS A 127 -6.40 6.24 -17.00
C LYS A 127 -7.13 7.52 -16.58
N SER A 128 -8.44 7.42 -16.32
CA SER A 128 -9.24 8.55 -15.85
C SER A 128 -8.97 8.94 -14.39
N ASP A 129 -8.49 8.00 -13.57
CA ASP A 129 -8.12 8.27 -12.17
C ASP A 129 -6.82 9.08 -12.09
N MET A 130 -5.87 8.82 -12.99
CA MET A 130 -4.57 9.48 -13.05
C MET A 130 -4.71 10.96 -13.47
N ASP A 131 -3.77 11.79 -13.03
CA ASP A 131 -3.67 13.18 -13.50
C ASP A 131 -3.08 13.26 -14.92
N GLU A 132 -2.15 12.36 -15.25
CA GLU A 132 -1.60 12.18 -16.60
C GLU A 132 -2.06 10.82 -17.19
N PRO A 133 -3.12 10.78 -18.03
CA PRO A 133 -3.71 9.54 -18.54
C PRO A 133 -2.76 8.68 -19.39
N THR A 134 -1.68 9.27 -19.91
CA THR A 134 -0.64 8.56 -20.67
C THR A 134 0.54 8.12 -19.79
N GLY A 135 0.49 8.42 -18.49
CA GLY A 135 1.46 8.02 -17.50
C GLY A 135 1.60 6.51 -17.36
N LYS A 136 2.68 6.07 -16.73
CA LYS A 136 2.98 4.66 -16.50
C LYS A 136 2.76 4.32 -15.03
N LEU A 137 2.11 3.20 -14.75
CA LEU A 137 1.97 2.66 -13.37
C LEU A 137 3.29 2.13 -12.78
N MET A 138 4.26 1.87 -13.66
CA MET A 138 5.62 1.48 -13.31
C MET A 138 6.57 2.57 -13.80
N GLY A 139 7.30 3.17 -12.87
CA GLY A 139 8.29 4.20 -13.12
C GLY A 139 9.61 3.64 -13.68
N ALA A 140 10.63 4.51 -13.71
CA ALA A 140 11.98 4.09 -14.06
C ALA A 140 12.48 2.99 -13.11
N HIS A 141 13.39 2.15 -13.61
CA HIS A 141 14.01 1.05 -12.85
C HIS A 141 13.03 0.02 -12.24
N GLY A 142 11.77 0.00 -12.69
CA GLY A 142 10.77 -0.98 -12.23
C GLY A 142 10.14 -0.65 -10.87
N TYR A 143 10.24 0.60 -10.40
CA TYR A 143 9.54 1.03 -9.19
C TYR A 143 8.05 1.27 -9.46
N CYS A 144 7.21 1.00 -8.47
CA CYS A 144 5.79 1.34 -8.54
C CYS A 144 5.62 2.87 -8.48
N THR A 145 4.77 3.46 -9.33
CA THR A 145 4.36 4.86 -9.14
C THR A 145 3.35 4.99 -8.01
N GLN A 146 3.13 6.23 -7.57
CA GLN A 146 2.11 6.52 -6.57
C GLN A 146 0.70 6.11 -7.05
N ASP A 147 0.42 6.19 -8.36
CA ASP A 147 -0.86 5.74 -8.96
C ASP A 147 -1.10 4.26 -8.68
N LEU A 148 -0.08 3.42 -8.89
CA LEU A 148 -0.20 1.97 -8.65
C LEU A 148 -0.33 1.66 -7.15
N VAL A 149 0.42 2.37 -6.31
CA VAL A 149 0.30 2.23 -4.85
C VAL A 149 -1.11 2.61 -4.39
N ASN A 150 -1.64 3.72 -4.89
CA ASN A 150 -2.99 4.19 -4.60
C ASN A 150 -4.06 3.26 -5.14
N LEU A 151 -3.87 2.67 -6.32
CA LEU A 151 -4.77 1.64 -6.86
C LEU A 151 -4.89 0.46 -5.90
N LEU A 152 -3.75 -0.07 -5.42
CA LEU A 152 -3.75 -1.20 -4.50
C LEU A 152 -4.31 -0.85 -3.10
N LEU A 153 -4.05 0.37 -2.61
CA LEU A 153 -4.49 0.81 -1.29
C LEU A 153 -5.94 1.32 -1.24
N THR A 154 -6.45 1.95 -2.30
CA THR A 154 -7.75 2.65 -2.29
C THR A 154 -8.72 2.16 -3.37
N GLY A 155 -8.23 1.38 -4.33
CA GLY A 155 -9.01 0.94 -5.49
C GLY A 155 -9.05 1.95 -6.63
N LYS A 156 -8.42 3.12 -6.50
CA LYS A 156 -8.33 4.14 -7.56
C LYS A 156 -6.89 4.55 -7.80
N ALA A 157 -6.52 4.71 -9.07
CA ALA A 157 -5.16 5.05 -9.48
C ALA A 157 -4.91 6.58 -9.48
N VAL A 158 -5.36 7.27 -8.44
CA VAL A 158 -5.15 8.73 -8.31
C VAL A 158 -3.68 9.03 -8.05
N SER A 159 -3.16 10.12 -8.60
CA SER A 159 -1.73 10.42 -8.59
C SER A 159 -1.22 11.00 -7.26
N ASN A 160 -2.13 11.59 -6.46
CA ASN A 160 -1.74 12.32 -5.25
C ASN A 160 -2.20 11.66 -3.96
N VAL A 161 -1.64 12.18 -2.86
CA VAL A 161 -1.82 11.66 -1.49
C VAL A 161 -2.55 12.66 -0.57
N PHE A 162 -2.94 13.83 -1.09
CA PHE A 162 -3.79 14.81 -0.40
C PHE A 162 -5.27 14.39 -0.45
N ASN A 163 -6.13 15.12 0.25
CA ASN A 163 -7.57 14.85 0.28
C ASN A 163 -8.29 15.40 -0.96
N ASP A 164 -9.26 14.64 -1.47
CA ASP A 164 -10.20 15.03 -2.50
C ASP A 164 -9.50 15.56 -3.76
N VAL A 165 -9.84 16.76 -4.21
CA VAL A 165 -9.36 17.34 -5.46
C VAL A 165 -8.79 18.71 -5.14
N MET A 166 -7.66 19.04 -5.77
CA MET A 166 -7.04 20.35 -5.69
C MET A 166 -7.12 21.03 -7.06
N GLU A 167 -7.66 22.25 -7.09
CA GLU A 167 -7.69 23.07 -8.29
C GLU A 167 -6.60 24.13 -8.18
N LEU A 168 -5.70 24.16 -9.16
CA LEU A 168 -4.62 25.13 -9.25
C LEU A 168 -4.96 26.11 -10.36
N GLU A 169 -5.20 27.36 -9.98
CA GLU A 169 -5.46 28.43 -10.93
C GLU A 169 -4.21 28.75 -11.74
N SER A 170 -4.37 28.77 -13.05
CA SER A 170 -3.36 29.29 -13.96
C SER A 170 -3.54 30.80 -14.06
N GLY A 171 -2.55 31.58 -13.64
CA GLY A 171 -2.60 33.05 -13.65
C GLY A 171 -2.67 33.70 -15.05
N ASP A 172 -2.77 32.89 -16.11
CA ASP A 172 -2.89 33.28 -17.52
C ASP A 172 -4.33 33.17 -18.07
N GLY A 173 -5.31 32.82 -17.23
CA GLY A 173 -6.71 32.66 -17.62
C GLY A 173 -7.03 31.32 -18.30
N SER A 174 -6.09 30.37 -18.34
CA SER A 174 -6.38 28.99 -18.71
C SER A 174 -7.20 28.28 -17.62
N PRO A 175 -7.99 27.24 -17.96
CA PRO A 175 -8.78 26.51 -16.98
C PRO A 175 -7.88 25.94 -15.87
N PRO A 176 -8.38 25.88 -14.63
CA PRO A 176 -7.59 25.44 -13.50
C PRO A 176 -7.11 24.00 -13.73
N MET A 177 -5.85 23.74 -13.38
CA MET A 177 -5.31 22.38 -13.38
C MET A 177 -5.93 21.62 -12.19
N VAL A 178 -6.63 20.53 -12.50
CA VAL A 178 -7.32 19.70 -11.50
C VAL A 178 -6.43 18.52 -11.15
N LEU A 179 -5.94 18.48 -9.91
CA LEU A 179 -5.14 17.38 -9.37
C LEU A 179 -6.01 16.49 -8.48
N LYS A 180 -5.99 15.18 -8.72
CA LYS A 180 -6.85 14.21 -8.01
C LYS A 180 -6.09 13.56 -6.87
N GLY A 181 -6.67 13.62 -5.68
CA GLY A 181 -6.21 12.99 -4.46
C GLY A 181 -7.15 11.88 -3.96
N ILE A 182 -6.98 11.52 -2.71
CA ILE A 182 -7.70 10.43 -2.06
C ILE A 182 -9.12 10.90 -1.73
N SER A 183 -10.15 10.18 -2.18
CA SER A 183 -11.55 10.61 -2.05
C SER A 183 -12.25 10.18 -0.75
N GLY A 184 -11.51 9.73 0.26
CA GLY A 184 -12.10 9.29 1.53
C GLY A 184 -11.15 8.46 2.40
N ARG A 185 -11.49 8.31 3.69
CA ARG A 185 -10.64 7.64 4.69
C ARG A 185 -10.30 6.21 4.28
N SER A 186 -9.03 5.96 4.04
CA SER A 186 -8.49 4.66 3.64
C SER A 186 -8.43 3.68 4.81
N ASP A 187 -8.45 2.38 4.50
CA ASP A 187 -8.23 1.32 5.47
C ASP A 187 -6.78 1.27 5.97
N VAL A 188 -5.83 1.48 5.05
CA VAL A 188 -4.39 1.53 5.28
C VAL A 188 -3.91 2.93 4.92
N GLY A 189 -3.06 3.52 5.76
CA GLY A 189 -2.55 4.87 5.58
C GLY A 189 -1.28 4.93 4.76
N LEU A 190 -0.79 6.15 4.56
CA LEU A 190 0.50 6.43 3.96
C LEU A 190 1.25 7.45 4.83
N LEU A 191 2.54 7.24 5.03
CA LEU A 191 3.48 8.25 5.51
C LEU A 191 4.55 8.42 4.44
N SER A 192 4.98 9.65 4.16
CA SER A 192 5.91 9.93 3.08
C SER A 192 7.06 10.79 3.55
N LEU A 193 8.28 10.40 3.21
CA LEU A 193 9.48 11.20 3.45
C LEU A 193 9.43 12.49 2.61
N PHE A 194 8.81 12.45 1.43
CA PHE A 194 8.62 13.64 0.59
C PHE A 194 7.78 14.72 1.28
N GLU A 195 6.93 14.37 2.24
CA GLU A 195 6.22 15.35 3.06
C GLU A 195 7.13 16.02 4.09
N HIS A 196 8.09 15.29 4.65
CA HIS A 196 9.13 15.90 5.48
C HIS A 196 9.95 16.92 4.67
N TYR A 197 10.28 16.58 3.41
CA TYR A 197 10.92 17.49 2.45
C TYR A 197 9.99 18.59 1.90
N LYS A 198 8.74 18.67 2.35
CA LYS A 198 7.73 19.64 1.90
C LYS A 198 7.44 19.58 0.39
N SER A 199 7.73 18.45 -0.24
CA SER A 199 7.47 18.20 -1.67
C SER A 199 6.04 17.74 -1.92
N CYS A 200 5.37 17.17 -0.92
CA CYS A 200 3.95 16.87 -0.95
C CYS A 200 3.31 17.05 0.43
N GLN A 201 1.98 16.99 0.50
CA GLN A 201 1.24 16.96 1.77
C GLN A 201 0.32 15.73 1.77
N VAL A 202 0.52 14.82 2.73
CA VAL A 202 -0.35 13.66 2.87
C VAL A 202 -1.62 14.08 3.62
N GLY A 203 -2.76 13.93 2.96
CA GLY A 203 -4.06 14.31 3.49
C GLY A 203 -4.53 13.41 4.63
N THR A 204 -5.49 13.89 5.42
CA THR A 204 -6.01 13.18 6.60
C THR A 204 -6.66 11.84 6.26
N PHE A 205 -7.15 11.65 5.04
CA PHE A 205 -7.70 10.38 4.57
C PHE A 205 -6.67 9.25 4.46
N TYR A 206 -5.39 9.59 4.31
CA TYR A 206 -4.26 8.68 4.37
C TYR A 206 -3.47 8.77 5.67
N LYS A 207 -3.36 9.95 6.28
CA LYS A 207 -2.63 10.16 7.52
C LYS A 207 -3.31 9.47 8.72
N THR A 208 -4.64 9.37 8.70
CA THR A 208 -5.45 8.81 9.79
C THR A 208 -6.33 7.66 9.27
N PRO A 209 -5.74 6.51 8.90
CA PRO A 209 -6.45 5.36 8.35
C PRO A 209 -7.41 4.71 9.36
N LYS A 210 -8.29 3.81 8.89
CA LYS A 210 -9.23 3.07 9.77
C LYS A 210 -8.54 2.02 10.65
N PHE A 211 -7.39 1.51 10.21
CA PHE A 211 -6.54 0.59 10.98
C PHE A 211 -5.17 1.24 11.16
N PRO A 212 -4.50 1.04 12.30
CA PRO A 212 -3.20 1.64 12.60
C PRO A 212 -2.08 0.95 11.79
N ILE A 213 -2.15 1.02 10.47
CA ILE A 213 -1.23 0.44 9.51
C ILE A 213 -0.98 1.50 8.44
N TRP A 214 0.29 1.79 8.18
CA TRP A 214 0.74 2.77 7.20
C TRP A 214 1.79 2.13 6.29
N VAL A 215 1.60 2.29 4.99
CA VAL A 215 2.71 2.14 4.05
C VAL A 215 3.61 3.37 4.22
N VAL A 216 4.92 3.15 4.30
CA VAL A 216 5.90 4.22 4.39
C VAL A 216 6.61 4.34 3.06
N CYS A 217 6.54 5.53 2.46
CA CYS A 217 7.28 5.91 1.26
C CYS A 217 8.56 6.63 1.69
N SER A 218 9.69 5.91 1.65
CA SER A 218 11.01 6.47 1.93
C SER A 218 11.81 6.46 0.63
N GLU A 219 11.76 7.58 -0.09
CA GLU A 219 12.34 7.75 -1.42
C GLU A 219 11.82 6.72 -2.43
N SER A 220 12.68 5.80 -2.89
CA SER A 220 12.33 4.75 -3.86
C SER A 220 11.76 3.49 -3.21
N HIS A 221 11.79 3.40 -1.89
CA HIS A 221 11.46 2.19 -1.15
C HIS A 221 10.15 2.31 -0.36
N PHE A 222 9.37 1.24 -0.39
CA PHE A 222 8.12 1.15 0.35
C PHE A 222 8.20 0.05 1.42
N SER A 223 7.94 0.43 2.66
CA SER A 223 7.88 -0.46 3.83
C SER A 223 6.55 -0.30 4.57
N VAL A 224 6.35 -0.99 5.69
CA VAL A 224 5.12 -0.90 6.49
C VAL A 224 5.43 -0.58 7.94
N LEU A 225 4.75 0.43 8.48
CA LEU A 225 4.64 0.70 9.92
C LEU A 225 3.25 0.31 10.39
N PHE A 226 3.14 -0.35 11.54
CA PHE A 226 1.84 -0.67 12.12
C PHE A 226 1.85 -0.69 13.63
N SER A 227 0.70 -0.51 14.26
CA SER A 227 0.49 -0.83 15.67
C SER A 227 -0.44 -2.01 15.79
N ILE A 228 -0.28 -2.80 16.84
CA ILE A 228 -1.24 -3.85 17.22
C ILE A 228 -2.44 -3.27 17.98
N ASN A 229 -2.34 -2.04 18.50
CA ASN A 229 -3.41 -1.36 19.21
C ASN A 229 -4.29 -0.57 18.24
N LYS A 230 -5.51 -1.08 17.97
CA LYS A 230 -6.48 -0.44 17.08
C LYS A 230 -6.92 0.95 17.57
N ASP A 231 -6.87 1.21 18.87
CA ASP A 231 -7.32 2.47 19.44
C ASP A 231 -6.38 3.63 19.12
N LEU A 232 -5.15 3.36 18.65
CA LEU A 232 -4.19 4.38 18.25
C LEU A 232 -4.76 5.39 17.23
N VAL A 233 -5.65 4.95 16.33
CA VAL A 233 -6.26 5.81 15.31
C VAL A 233 -7.70 6.24 15.63
N ASN A 234 -8.17 5.96 16.85
CA ASN A 234 -9.54 6.24 17.30
C ASN A 234 -9.61 6.99 18.64
N ASP A 235 -8.56 6.96 19.46
CA ASP A 235 -8.48 7.65 20.75
C ASP A 235 -7.20 8.48 20.85
N TRP A 236 -7.34 9.80 20.98
CA TRP A 236 -6.23 10.73 21.15
C TRP A 236 -5.38 10.42 22.40
N LYS A 237 -5.93 9.75 23.42
CA LYS A 237 -5.16 9.33 24.60
C LYS A 237 -4.15 8.24 24.25
N ALA A 238 -4.48 7.37 23.30
CA ALA A 238 -3.59 6.31 22.83
C ALA A 238 -2.39 6.89 22.06
N GLU A 239 -2.48 8.10 21.51
CA GLU A 239 -1.38 8.76 20.81
C GLU A 239 -0.30 9.36 21.74
N LYS A 240 -0.47 9.31 23.07
CA LYS A 240 0.51 9.87 24.02
C LYS A 240 1.80 9.06 24.09
N ARG A 241 1.64 7.73 24.18
CA ARG A 241 2.71 6.73 24.24
C ARG A 241 2.19 5.43 23.63
N PHE A 242 2.87 4.93 22.61
CA PHE A 242 2.46 3.73 21.88
C PHE A 242 3.64 3.10 21.17
N ASP A 243 3.43 1.86 20.72
CA ASP A 243 4.41 1.11 19.96
C ASP A 243 4.00 1.02 18.49
N LEU A 244 4.99 1.21 17.61
CA LEU A 244 4.93 0.89 16.20
C LEU A 244 5.89 -0.27 15.90
N TYR A 245 5.53 -1.08 14.93
CA TYR A 245 6.33 -2.17 14.40
C TYR A 245 6.68 -1.84 12.97
N TYR A 246 7.97 -1.93 12.65
CA TYR A 246 8.48 -1.73 11.30
C TYR A 246 8.67 -3.09 10.62
N TYR A 247 8.18 -3.18 9.39
CA TYR A 247 8.31 -4.37 8.56
C TYR A 247 8.74 -4.01 7.14
N ASP A 248 9.85 -4.61 6.72
CA ASP A 248 10.34 -4.56 5.36
C ASP A 248 10.66 -5.96 4.81
N GLY A 249 9.87 -6.40 3.83
CA GLY A 249 10.06 -7.69 3.19
C GLY A 249 11.25 -7.76 2.23
N LEU A 250 11.79 -6.64 1.74
CA LEU A 250 12.95 -6.64 0.84
C LEU A 250 14.26 -6.77 1.61
N ALA A 251 14.32 -6.25 2.84
CA ALA A 251 15.50 -6.34 3.70
C ALA A 251 15.75 -7.73 4.30
N ARG A 252 14.88 -8.73 4.03
CA ARG A 252 14.92 -10.06 4.67
C ARG A 252 15.04 -9.97 6.19
N GLN A 253 14.30 -9.02 6.76
CA GLN A 253 14.27 -8.73 8.18
C GLN A 253 14.02 -10.03 8.98
N GLN A 254 14.95 -10.38 9.86
CA GLN A 254 14.87 -11.60 10.68
C GLN A 254 14.15 -11.34 12.01
N GLU A 255 14.36 -10.15 12.58
CA GLU A 255 13.87 -9.78 13.90
C GLU A 255 12.78 -8.71 13.81
N VAL A 256 11.86 -8.71 14.79
CA VAL A 256 10.81 -7.69 14.88
C VAL A 256 11.44 -6.37 15.32
N ILE A 257 11.35 -5.35 14.46
CA ILE A 257 11.76 -3.98 14.81
C ILE A 257 10.59 -3.28 15.47
N LYS A 258 10.73 -3.00 16.76
CA LYS A 258 9.73 -2.31 17.58
C LYS A 258 10.23 -0.91 17.92
N LEU A 259 9.43 0.09 17.57
CA LEU A 259 9.67 1.50 17.87
C LEU A 259 8.71 1.95 18.98
N SER A 260 9.23 2.53 20.05
CA SER A 260 8.41 3.12 21.11
C SER A 260 8.34 4.63 20.92
N ILE A 261 7.11 5.14 20.80
CA ILE A 261 6.84 6.53 20.43
C ILE A 261 6.31 7.29 21.65
N CYS A 262 6.88 8.46 21.92
CA CYS A 262 6.40 9.39 22.94
C CYS A 262 6.13 10.77 22.33
N THR A 263 4.90 11.27 22.48
CA THR A 263 4.47 12.58 21.95
C THR A 263 4.25 13.63 23.04
N THR A 264 4.54 13.27 24.30
CA THR A 264 4.24 14.09 25.48
C THR A 264 5.47 14.64 26.19
N ASP A 265 6.66 14.22 25.79
CA ASP A 265 7.90 14.75 26.35
C ASP A 265 8.17 16.14 25.78
N ARG A 266 7.87 17.17 26.56
CA ARG A 266 8.10 18.58 26.20
C ARG A 266 9.58 18.99 26.25
N SER A 267 10.43 18.18 26.88
CA SER A 267 11.88 18.44 26.96
C SER A 267 12.61 17.92 25.73
N TYR A 268 12.05 16.92 25.06
CA TYR A 268 12.56 16.41 23.80
C TYR A 268 12.43 17.46 22.69
N LYS A 269 13.51 17.65 21.95
CA LYS A 269 13.52 18.43 20.72
C LYS A 269 13.99 17.51 19.61
N PRO A 270 13.22 17.35 18.52
CA PRO A 270 13.68 16.57 17.39
C PRO A 270 14.98 17.13 16.83
N PRO A 271 15.87 16.27 16.34
CA PRO A 271 16.97 16.66 15.49
C PRO A 271 16.49 17.57 14.33
N THR A 272 17.14 18.72 14.15
CA THR A 272 16.80 19.68 13.07
C THR A 272 17.97 20.01 12.16
N GLY A 273 19.19 19.57 12.49
CA GLY A 273 20.39 19.86 11.70
C GLY A 273 20.65 18.80 10.63
N GLU A 274 21.17 19.23 9.47
CA GLU A 274 21.62 18.32 8.40
C GLU A 274 22.80 17.43 8.82
N GLU A 275 23.50 17.78 9.91
CA GLU A 275 24.65 17.03 10.45
C GLU A 275 24.24 15.88 11.39
N GLU A 276 23.00 15.86 11.89
CA GLU A 276 22.50 14.76 12.70
C GLU A 276 21.94 13.67 11.79
N LEU A 277 22.57 12.47 11.80
CA LEU A 277 22.10 11.31 11.05
C LEU A 277 20.79 10.80 11.65
N VAL A 278 19.67 11.32 11.14
CA VAL A 278 18.33 10.92 11.56
C VAL A 278 17.80 9.84 10.61
N PRO A 279 17.28 8.71 11.14
CA PRO A 279 16.66 7.69 10.33
C PRO A 279 15.50 8.27 9.48
N PRO A 280 15.41 7.98 8.17
CA PRO A 280 14.29 8.42 7.34
C PRO A 280 12.91 8.02 7.87
N ILE A 281 12.84 6.89 8.59
CA ILE A 281 11.62 6.40 9.22
C ILE A 281 11.15 7.33 10.34
N ASP A 282 12.08 7.88 11.12
CA ASP A 282 11.76 8.86 12.15
C ASP A 282 11.14 10.12 11.54
N HIS A 283 11.70 10.61 10.42
CA HIS A 283 11.13 11.75 9.70
C HIS A 283 9.71 11.46 9.22
N CYS A 284 9.47 10.27 8.64
CA CYS A 284 8.13 9.84 8.24
C CYS A 284 7.15 9.83 9.42
N ILE A 285 7.54 9.28 10.58
CA ILE A 285 6.71 9.25 11.81
C ILE A 285 6.35 10.68 12.25
N ARG A 286 7.32 11.60 12.23
CA ARG A 286 7.13 13.00 12.65
C ARG A 286 6.25 13.81 11.70
N THR A 287 6.00 13.34 10.47
CA THR A 287 4.96 13.94 9.61
C THR A 287 3.53 13.70 10.13
N LYS A 288 3.34 12.73 11.03
CA LYS A 288 2.05 12.43 11.67
C LYS A 288 2.02 12.87 13.12
N TRP A 289 3.03 12.48 13.88
CA TRP A 289 3.15 12.82 15.29
C TRP A 289 4.29 13.82 15.43
N THR A 290 3.96 15.09 15.26
CA THR A 290 4.91 16.19 15.35
C THR A 290 5.67 16.11 16.66
N ASP A 291 6.98 16.32 16.59
CA ASP A 291 7.91 16.28 17.71
C ASP A 291 8.00 14.94 18.46
N ALA A 292 7.52 13.85 17.87
CA ALA A 292 7.62 12.53 18.49
C ALA A 292 9.07 12.11 18.73
N GLN A 293 9.34 11.70 19.96
CA GLN A 293 10.53 10.93 20.32
C GLN A 293 10.33 9.49 19.87
N VAL A 294 11.34 8.94 19.19
CA VAL A 294 11.35 7.58 18.65
C VAL A 294 12.48 6.81 19.33
N ASP A 295 12.13 5.75 20.04
CA ASP A 295 13.08 4.82 20.63
C ASP A 295 13.09 3.52 19.82
N TRP A 296 14.25 3.17 19.25
CA TRP A 296 14.47 1.94 18.48
C TRP A 296 14.65 0.69 19.37
N ASN A 297 14.54 0.83 20.69
CA ASN A 297 14.58 -0.23 21.69
C ASN A 297 15.85 -1.11 21.58
N GLY A 298 17.00 -0.48 21.29
CA GLY A 298 18.28 -1.16 21.10
C GLY A 298 18.51 -1.77 19.72
N THR A 299 17.55 -1.64 18.79
CA THR A 299 17.75 -1.95 17.37
C THR A 299 18.61 -0.87 16.72
N GLU A 300 19.54 -1.25 15.86
CA GLU A 300 20.30 -0.29 15.06
C GLU A 300 19.35 0.50 14.12
N PRO A 301 19.34 1.85 14.20
CA PRO A 301 18.46 2.65 13.37
C PRO A 301 18.79 2.49 11.88
N LEU A 302 17.75 2.37 11.05
CA LEU A 302 17.88 2.26 9.60
C LEU A 302 18.16 3.65 9.01
N LEU A 303 19.43 3.94 8.73
CA LEU A 303 19.90 5.15 8.06
C LEU A 303 19.71 5.08 6.54
#